data_AF-A0A421CHA0-F1
#
_entry.id   AF-A0A421CHA0-F1
#
_cell.length_a   1.000
_cell.length_b   1.000
_cell.length_c   1.000
_cell.angle_alpha   90.00
_cell.angle_beta   90.00
_cell.angle_gamma   90.00
#
_symmetry.space_group_name_H-M   'P 1'
#
loop_
_entity.id
_entity.type
_entity.pdbx_description
1 polymer ?
#
loop_
_entity_poly.entity_id
_entity_poly.type
_entity_poly.pdbx_seq_one_letter_code
_entity_poly.pdbx_strand_id
1 'polypeptide(L)'
;MKTVNVRDVRNRFSEIVDRNEELLILRRGVPVMKISPVSKEDLMKYYLSKAQEEAEKIGLSEKEGLQVLDELRKEMKDEGRY
;
A
#
# COMPACT_ATOMS: atom_id res chain seq x y z
N MET A 1 -2.78 -11.01 18.14
CA MET A 1 -2.59 -9.57 18.41
C MET A 1 -1.29 -9.39 19.20
N LYS A 2 -0.33 -8.62 18.68
CA LYS A 2 0.99 -8.39 19.27
C LYS A 2 1.07 -6.98 19.84
N THR A 3 1.62 -6.85 21.02
CA THR A 3 1.72 -5.56 21.71
C THR A 3 3.13 -4.98 21.56
N VAL A 4 3.24 -3.73 21.15
CA VAL A 4 4.53 -3.09 20.85
C VAL A 4 4.60 -1.69 21.44
N ASN A 5 5.76 -1.29 21.97
CA ASN A 5 5.94 0.07 22.47
C ASN A 5 6.06 1.07 21.31
N VAL A 6 5.49 2.26 21.46
CA VAL A 6 5.61 3.34 20.47
C VAL A 6 7.06 3.68 20.12
N ARG A 7 8.01 3.52 21.07
CA ARG A 7 9.43 3.74 20.82
C ARG A 7 10.01 2.69 19.85
N ASP A 8 9.60 1.44 19.99
CA ASP A 8 10.04 0.36 19.10
C ASP A 8 9.47 0.55 17.70
N VAL A 9 8.18 0.89 17.60
CA VAL A 9 7.51 1.22 16.33
C VAL A 9 8.24 2.34 15.61
N ARG A 10 8.64 3.41 16.31
CA ARG A 10 9.38 4.53 15.72
C ARG A 10 10.73 4.11 15.15
N ASN A 11 11.43 3.19 15.81
CA ASN A 11 12.80 2.83 15.46
C ASN A 11 12.87 1.67 14.44
N ARG A 12 11.87 0.79 14.41
CA ARG A 12 11.89 -0.48 13.66
C ARG A 12 10.56 -0.76 12.96
N PHE A 13 9.89 0.28 12.44
CA PHE A 13 8.56 0.17 11.86
C PHE A 13 8.45 -0.94 10.81
N SER A 14 9.35 -0.95 9.82
CA SER A 14 9.32 -1.90 8.71
C SER A 14 9.50 -3.36 9.15
N GLU A 15 10.29 -3.60 10.20
CA GLU A 15 10.48 -4.95 10.78
C GLU A 15 9.26 -5.40 11.60
N ILE A 16 8.58 -4.45 12.24
CA ILE A 16 7.47 -4.74 13.16
C ILE A 16 6.16 -4.98 12.41
N VAL A 17 5.96 -4.31 11.28
CA VAL A 17 4.71 -4.31 10.50
C VAL A 17 4.62 -5.52 9.55
N ASP A 18 5.46 -6.54 9.74
CA ASP A 18 5.46 -7.71 8.88
C ASP A 18 4.08 -8.43 8.85
N ARG A 19 3.68 -8.83 7.64
CA ARG A 19 2.39 -8.39 7.05
C ARG A 19 1.09 -9.03 7.53
N ASN A 20 1.10 -9.89 8.55
CA ASN A 20 -0.10 -10.67 8.90
C ASN A 20 -0.51 -10.63 10.36
N GLU A 21 0.09 -9.77 11.18
CA GLU A 21 -0.29 -9.66 12.59
C GLU A 21 -0.89 -8.30 12.94
N GLU A 22 -1.97 -8.35 13.71
CA GLU A 22 -2.58 -7.16 14.30
C GLU A 22 -1.73 -6.64 15.46
N LEU A 23 -1.38 -5.35 15.42
CA LEU A 23 -0.50 -4.70 16.40
C LEU A 23 -1.28 -3.75 17.31
N LEU A 24 -1.06 -3.86 18.62
CA LEU A 24 -1.50 -2.90 19.62
C LEU A 24 -0.31 -2.08 20.11
N ILE A 25 -0.32 -0.78 19.81
CA ILE A 25 0.77 0.12 20.16
C ILE A 25 0.49 0.76 21.51
N LEU A 26 1.46 0.64 22.41
CA LEU A 26 1.39 1.21 23.75
C LEU A 26 2.36 2.38 23.92
N ARG A 27 1.93 3.39 24.68
CA ARG A 27 2.78 4.44 25.23
C ARG A 27 2.76 4.34 26.76
N ARG A 28 3.90 3.98 27.36
CA ARG A 28 4.02 3.80 28.83
C ARG A 28 2.96 2.83 29.41
N GLY A 29 2.66 1.74 28.69
CA GLY A 29 1.66 0.75 29.10
C GLY A 29 0.22 1.09 28.71
N VAL A 30 -0.06 2.30 28.23
CA VAL A 30 -1.40 2.73 27.80
C VAL A 30 -1.58 2.49 26.30
N PRO A 31 -2.64 1.81 25.83
CA PRO A 31 -2.94 1.65 24.41
C PRO A 31 -3.22 3.00 23.75
N VAL A 32 -2.55 3.26 22.62
CA VAL A 32 -2.69 4.53 21.89
C VAL A 32 -3.08 4.33 20.43
N MET A 33 -2.79 3.17 19.84
CA MET A 33 -3.11 2.91 18.45
C MET A 33 -3.20 1.41 18.20
N LYS A 34 -4.02 1.04 17.21
CA LYS A 34 -4.12 -0.32 16.70
C LYS A 34 -3.79 -0.28 15.20
N ILE A 35 -2.90 -1.15 14.75
CA ILE A 35 -2.59 -1.34 13.34
C ILE A 35 -3.09 -2.72 12.94
N SER A 36 -4.03 -2.76 12.01
CA SER A 36 -4.45 -3.99 11.36
C SER A 36 -3.47 -4.34 10.24
N PRO A 37 -3.21 -5.63 9.99
CA PRO A 37 -2.46 -6.04 8.81
C PRO A 37 -3.19 -5.56 7.56
N VAL A 38 -2.43 -5.04 6.59
CA VAL A 38 -2.97 -4.59 5.32
C VAL A 38 -2.95 -5.77 4.35
N SER A 39 -4.12 -6.17 3.85
CA SER A 39 -4.17 -7.26 2.88
C SER A 39 -3.60 -6.81 1.52
N LYS A 40 -3.24 -7.77 0.67
CA LYS A 40 -2.86 -7.48 -0.72
C LYS A 40 -3.97 -6.75 -1.48
N GLU A 41 -5.22 -7.11 -1.19
CA GLU A 41 -6.40 -6.49 -1.80
C GLU A 41 -6.54 -5.02 -1.37
N ASP A 42 -6.33 -4.72 -0.09
CA ASP A 42 -6.38 -3.34 0.43
C ASP A 42 -5.29 -2.46 -0.19
N LEU A 43 -4.07 -3.00 -0.34
CA LEU A 43 -2.98 -2.32 -1.03
C LEU A 43 -3.34 -2.04 -2.49
N MET A 44 -3.91 -3.02 -3.21
CA MET A 44 -4.33 -2.83 -4.60
C MET A 44 -5.40 -1.75 -4.71
N LYS A 45 -6.43 -1.77 -3.86
CA LYS A 45 -7.48 -0.74 -3.83
C LYS A 45 -6.89 0.65 -3.58
N TYR A 46 -5.95 0.77 -2.65
CA TYR A 46 -5.27 2.03 -2.38
C TYR A 46 -4.50 2.55 -3.61
N TYR A 47 -3.69 1.71 -4.25
CA TYR A 47 -2.92 2.12 -5.42
C TYR A 47 -3.83 2.49 -6.61
N LEU A 48 -4.91 1.74 -6.84
CA LEU A 48 -5.89 2.06 -7.88
C LEU A 48 -6.58 3.40 -7.60
N SER A 49 -7.00 3.64 -6.36
CA SER A 49 -7.60 4.91 -5.95
C SER A 49 -6.62 6.08 -6.15
N LYS A 50 -5.34 5.91 -5.81
CA LYS A 50 -4.32 6.94 -6.04
C LYS A 50 -4.08 7.19 -7.53
N ALA A 51 -4.01 6.12 -8.33
CA ALA A 51 -3.89 6.26 -9.78
C ALA A 51 -5.08 7.03 -10.37
N GLN A 52 -6.29 6.76 -9.89
CA GLN A 52 -7.49 7.48 -10.32
C GLN A 52 -7.47 8.96 -9.89
N GLU A 53 -7.10 9.26 -8.64
CA GLU A 53 -6.95 10.65 -8.18
C GLU A 53 -5.93 11.45 -9.02
N GLU A 54 -4.79 10.84 -9.36
CA GLU A 54 -3.78 11.50 -10.20
C GLU A 54 -4.26 11.62 -11.66
N ALA A 55 -4.98 10.62 -12.19
CA ALA A 55 -5.59 10.67 -13.51
C ALA A 55 -6.62 11.82 -13.60
N GLU A 56 -7.45 12.01 -12.57
CA GLU A 56 -8.40 13.12 -12.50
C GLU A 56 -7.69 14.48 -12.46
N LYS A 57 -6.58 14.62 -11.72
CA LYS A 57 -5.79 15.87 -11.66
C LYS A 57 -5.21 16.28 -13.01
N ILE A 58 -4.78 15.30 -13.81
CA ILE A 58 -4.21 15.56 -15.14
C ILE A 58 -5.28 15.58 -16.24
N GLY A 59 -6.56 15.41 -15.88
CA GLY A 59 -7.67 15.39 -16.82
C GLY A 59 -7.68 14.16 -17.75
N LEU A 60 -7.04 13.07 -17.35
CA LEU A 60 -6.97 11.84 -18.13
C LEU A 60 -8.37 11.22 -18.20
N SER A 61 -8.89 11.06 -19.41
CA SER A 61 -10.14 10.33 -19.59
C SER A 61 -9.94 8.82 -19.40
N GLU A 62 -11.01 8.11 -19.05
CA GLU A 62 -10.98 6.64 -18.91
C GLU A 62 -10.42 5.94 -20.15
N LYS A 63 -10.71 6.49 -21.34
CA LYS A 63 -10.22 5.98 -22.63
C LYS A 63 -8.70 6.11 -22.78
N GLU A 64 -8.14 7.24 -22.36
CA GLU A 64 -6.69 7.47 -22.37
C GLU A 64 -5.99 6.61 -21.32
N GLY A 65 -6.58 6.44 -20.14
CA GLY A 65 -6.08 5.54 -19.10
C GLY A 65 -6.01 4.08 -19.56
N LEU A 66 -7.04 3.61 -20.28
CA LEU A 66 -7.06 2.27 -20.86
C LEU A 66 -5.99 2.08 -21.95
N GLN A 67 -5.74 3.11 -22.77
CA GLN A 67 -4.67 3.06 -23.78
C GLN A 67 -3.28 2.93 -23.14
N VAL A 68 -2.99 3.74 -22.12
CA VAL A 68 -1.72 3.69 -21.38
C VAL A 68 -1.51 2.31 -20.74
N LEU A 69 -2.56 1.71 -20.17
CA LEU A 69 -2.48 0.36 -19.61
C LEU A 69 -2.20 -0.72 -20.66
N ASP A 70 -2.76 -0.58 -21.86
CA ASP A 70 -2.52 -1.51 -22.96
C ASP A 70 -1.11 -1.38 -23.57
N GLU A 71 -0.56 -0.15 -23.62
CA GLU A 71 0.84 0.10 -24.00
C GLU A 71 1.81 -0.51 -22.99
N LEU A 72 1.60 -0.26 -21.69
CA LEU A 72 2.37 -0.87 -20.61
C LEU A 72 2.34 -2.40 -20.65
N ARG A 73 1.17 -3.00 -20.92
CA ARG A 73 1.04 -4.46 -21.05
C ARG A 73 1.79 -5.03 -22.25
N LYS A 74 1.93 -4.26 -23.35
CA LYS A 74 2.74 -4.66 -24.51
C LYS A 74 4.22 -4.56 -24.18
N GLU A 75 4.66 -3.45 -23.60
CA GLU A 75 6.06 -3.26 -23.20
C GLU A 75 6.52 -4.33 -22.19
N MET A 76 5.73 -4.62 -21.16
CA MET A 76 6.05 -5.66 -20.18
C MET A 76 6.11 -7.08 -20.77
N LYS A 77 5.34 -7.36 -21.83
CA LYS A 77 5.40 -8.65 -22.54
C LYS A 77 6.66 -8.77 -23.39
N ASP A 78 7.16 -7.65 -23.90
CA ASP A 78 8.38 -7.60 -24.68
C ASP A 78 9.63 -7.66 -23.77
N GLU A 79 9.57 -7.10 -22.57
CA GLU A 79 10.63 -7.22 -21.55
C GLU A 79 10.73 -8.61 -20.90
N GLY A 80 9.63 -9.36 -20.83
CA GLY A 80 9.60 -10.75 -20.33
C GLY A 80 10.14 -11.80 -21.31
N ARG A 81 10.63 -11.39 -22.48
CA ARG A 81 11.31 -12.24 -23.47
C ARG A 81 12.83 -11.97 -23.45
N TYR A 82 13.49 -12.24 -22.34
CA TYR A 82 14.94 -12.47 -22.26
C TYR A 82 15.26 -13.49 -21.16
#